data_AF-A0A952E6Y1-F1
#
_entry.id   AF-A0A952E6Y1-F1
#
_cell.length_a   1.000
_cell.length_b   1.000
_cell.length_c   1.000
_cell.angle_alpha   90.00
_cell.angle_beta   90.00
_cell.angle_gamma   90.00
#
_symmetry.space_group_name_H-M   'P 1'
#
loop_
_entity.id
_entity.type
_entity.pdbx_description
1 polymer ?
#
loop_
_entity_poly.entity_id
_entity_poly.type
_entity_poly.pdbx_seq_one_letter_code
_entity_poly.pdbx_strand_id
1 'polypeptide(L)' 'MTTENNNNLYPDLLTEEELIKFLRIPSVSKANDYHNVIAHLKRVHSLPCIHICRQPLYPTEAVRKWIGEKTVLEK' A
#
# COMPACT_ATOMS: atom_id res chain seq x y z
N MET A 1 6.65 32.97 -1.73
CA MET A 1 7.53 31.92 -1.20
C MET A 1 6.68 30.66 -1.08
N THR A 2 6.68 29.84 -2.12
CA THR A 2 5.92 28.57 -2.17
C THR A 2 6.68 27.55 -1.33
N THR A 3 6.21 27.30 -0.12
CA THR A 3 6.71 26.20 0.71
C THR A 3 6.18 24.90 0.11
N GLU A 4 6.83 24.43 -0.95
CA GLU A 4 6.68 23.06 -1.46
C GLU A 4 7.29 22.13 -0.41
N ASN A 5 6.49 21.82 0.61
CA ASN A 5 6.77 20.77 1.57
C ASN A 5 6.80 19.42 0.84
N ASN A 6 7.95 19.14 0.21
CA ASN A 6 8.35 17.84 -0.34
C ASN A 6 8.64 16.83 0.80
N ASN A 7 7.76 16.79 1.81
CA ASN A 7 7.79 15.82 2.90
C ASN A 7 6.66 14.79 2.78
N ASN A 8 5.91 14.80 1.67
CA ASN A 8 5.01 13.73 1.30
C ASN A 8 5.69 12.91 0.20
N LEU A 9 6.64 12.05 0.59
CA LEU A 9 7.36 11.13 -0.32
C LEU A 9 6.43 10.18 -1.09
N TYR A 10 5.14 10.18 -0.77
CA TYR A 10 4.12 9.37 -1.41
C TYR A 10 2.93 10.24 -1.78
N PRO A 11 2.42 10.14 -3.02
CA PRO A 11 1.12 10.70 -3.38
C PRO A 11 0.03 10.13 -2.46
N ASP A 12 -1.05 10.89 -2.29
CA ASP A 12 -2.20 10.47 -1.47
C ASP A 12 -2.76 9.10 -1.92
N LEU A 13 -2.57 8.80 -3.21
CA LEU A 13 -2.91 7.55 -3.88
C LEU A 13 -1.63 6.87 -4.39
N LEU A 14 -1.36 5.68 -3.89
CA LEU A 14 -0.29 4.80 -4.35
C LEU A 14 -0.77 3.95 -5.52
N THR A 15 0.09 3.77 -6.51
CA THR A 15 -0.05 2.68 -7.48
C THR A 15 0.38 1.36 -6.84
N GLU A 16 0.17 0.25 -7.53
CA GLU A 16 0.56 -1.05 -7.01
C GLU A 16 2.07 -1.19 -6.79
N GLU A 17 2.87 -0.69 -7.74
CA GLU A 17 4.33 -0.65 -7.65
C GLU A 17 4.83 0.18 -6.45
N GLU A 18 4.18 1.31 -6.18
CA GLU A 18 4.51 2.16 -5.03
C GLU A 18 4.09 1.51 -3.73
N LEU A 19 2.93 0.83 -3.69
CA LEU A 19 2.49 0.04 -2.56
C LEU A 19 3.48 -1.08 -2.22
N ILE A 20 4.00 -1.79 -3.23
CA ILE A 20 5.00 -2.86 -3.06
C ILE A 20 6.26 -2.33 -2.38
N LYS A 21 6.74 -1.15 -2.84
CA LYS A 21 7.90 -0.47 -2.22
C LYS A 21 7.57 0.01 -0.81
N PHE A 22 6.37 0.57 -0.60
CA PHE A 22 5.90 1.09 0.68
C PHE A 22 5.84 0.01 1.77
N LEU A 23 5.25 -1.15 1.44
CA LEU A 23 5.18 -2.31 2.33
C LEU A 23 6.50 -3.08 2.43
N ARG A 24 7.51 -2.70 1.63
CA ARG A 24 8.80 -3.38 1.53
C ARG A 24 8.65 -4.89 1.32
N ILE A 25 7.62 -5.30 0.55
CA ILE A 25 7.35 -6.68 0.16
C ILE A 25 8.62 -7.42 -0.29
N PRO A 26 9.51 -6.87 -1.16
CA PRO A 26 10.73 -7.57 -1.56
C PRO A 26 11.70 -7.90 -0.43
N SER A 27 11.68 -7.15 0.69
CA SER A 27 12.54 -7.47 1.85
C SER A 27 11.89 -8.44 2.83
N VAL A 28 10.56 -8.49 2.89
CA VAL A 28 9.84 -9.39 3.83
C VAL A 28 9.35 -10.68 3.18
N SER A 29 9.22 -10.70 1.86
CA SER A 29 8.69 -11.82 1.09
C SER A 29 9.62 -12.15 -0.06
N LYS A 30 10.08 -13.41 -0.12
CA LYS A 30 10.85 -13.96 -1.25
C LYS A 30 9.99 -14.25 -2.49
N ALA A 31 8.77 -13.71 -2.55
CA ALA A 31 7.88 -13.93 -3.67
C ALA A 31 8.46 -13.33 -4.95
N ASN A 32 8.51 -14.14 -6.01
CA ASN A 32 8.96 -13.71 -7.33
C ASN A 32 7.91 -12.84 -8.05
N ASP A 33 6.64 -12.98 -7.65
CA ASP A 33 5.48 -12.31 -8.22
C ASP A 33 4.80 -11.40 -7.19
N TYR A 34 5.22 -10.13 -7.15
CA TYR A 34 4.66 -9.13 -6.23
C TYR A 34 3.17 -8.85 -6.48
N HIS A 35 2.72 -8.95 -7.73
CA HIS A 35 1.31 -8.81 -8.12
C HIS A 35 0.45 -9.86 -7.39
N ASN A 36 0.95 -11.09 -7.28
CA ASN A 36 0.25 -12.16 -6.57
C ASN A 36 0.23 -11.91 -5.06
N VAL A 37 1.30 -11.33 -4.48
CA VAL A 37 1.30 -10.94 -3.07
C VAL A 37 0.25 -9.87 -2.80
N ILE A 38 0.14 -8.84 -3.64
CA ILE A 38 -0.89 -7.81 -3.50
C ILE A 38 -2.29 -8.40 -3.66
N ALA A 39 -2.52 -9.26 -4.67
CA ALA A 39 -3.79 -9.95 -4.85
C ALA A 39 -4.15 -10.82 -3.64
N HIS A 40 -3.16 -11.49 -3.04
CA HIS A 40 -3.32 -12.29 -1.84
C HIS A 40 -3.66 -11.42 -0.62
N LEU A 41 -2.95 -10.30 -0.43
CA LEU A 41 -3.26 -9.30 0.61
C LEU A 41 -4.67 -8.73 0.43
N LYS A 42 -5.08 -8.46 -0.81
CA LYS A 42 -6.43 -7.99 -1.12
C LYS A 42 -7.49 -9.02 -0.78
N ARG A 43 -7.26 -10.32 -1.03
CA ARG A 43 -8.20 -11.40 -0.71
C ARG A 43 -8.24 -11.76 0.77
N VAL A 44 -7.07 -12.00 1.39
CA VAL A 44 -6.99 -12.56 2.75
C VAL A 44 -7.10 -11.47 3.81
N HIS A 45 -6.57 -10.29 3.52
CA HIS A 45 -6.49 -9.22 4.50
C HIS A 45 -7.38 -8.02 4.17
N SER A 46 -8.19 -8.07 3.10
CA SER A 46 -9.09 -7.00 2.67
C SER A 46 -8.38 -5.65 2.52
N LEU A 47 -7.24 -5.66 1.83
CA LEU A 47 -6.43 -4.46 1.59
C LEU A 47 -7.28 -3.34 0.95
N PRO A 48 -7.28 -2.11 1.50
CA PRO A 48 -8.07 -1.01 0.98
C PRO A 48 -7.56 -0.57 -0.39
N CYS A 49 -8.43 -0.59 -1.39
CA CYS A 49 -8.15 -0.25 -2.77
C CYS A 49 -9.32 0.52 -3.37
N ILE A 50 -9.04 1.60 -4.09
CA ILE A 50 -10.00 2.40 -4.85
C ILE A 50 -9.74 2.24 -6.34
N HIS A 51 -10.79 2.11 -7.16
CA HIS A 51 -10.63 2.09 -8.61
C HIS A 51 -10.95 3.46 -9.18
N ILE A 52 -9.93 4.16 -9.69
CA ILE A 52 -10.09 5.44 -10.39
C ILE A 52 -9.74 5.22 -11.85
N CYS A 53 -10.64 5.61 -12.76
CA CYS A 53 -10.41 5.50 -14.20
C CYS A 53 -9.99 4.09 -14.67
N ARG A 54 -10.60 3.03 -14.07
CA ARG A 54 -10.29 1.60 -14.28
C ARG A 54 -8.94 1.11 -13.73
N GLN A 55 -8.17 1.95 -13.04
CA GLN A 55 -6.92 1.56 -12.43
C GLN A 55 -7.08 1.41 -10.90
N PRO A 56 -6.62 0.30 -10.30
CA PRO A 56 -6.59 0.15 -8.85
C PRO A 56 -5.50 1.06 -8.26
N LEU A 57 -5.91 1.90 -7.32
CA LEU A 57 -5.06 2.78 -6.53
C LEU A 57 -5.27 2.49 -5.05
N TYR A 58 -4.28 2.82 -4.23
CA TYR A 58 -4.22 2.48 -2.83
C TYR A 58 -4.02 3.76 -2.01
N PRO A 59 -5.04 4.25 -1.29
CA PRO A 59 -4.91 5.47 -0.51
C PRO A 59 -3.91 5.25 0.64
N THR A 60 -2.89 6.11 0.72
CA THR A 60 -1.78 5.96 1.69
C THR A 60 -2.30 5.94 3.13
N GLU A 61 -3.24 6.81 3.47
CA GLU A 61 -3.83 6.86 4.81
C GLU A 61 -4.59 5.57 5.16
N ALA A 62 -5.35 5.03 4.20
CA ALA A 62 -6.09 3.79 4.39
C ALA A 62 -5.15 2.60 4.57
N VAL A 63 -4.08 2.52 3.77
CA VAL A 63 -3.04 1.48 3.90
C VAL A 63 -2.35 1.58 5.26
N ARG A 64 -1.96 2.79 5.71
CA ARG A 64 -1.35 2.99 7.03
C ARG A 64 -2.26 2.55 8.17
N LYS A 65 -3.54 2.94 8.10
CA LYS A 65 -4.54 2.52 9.09
C LYS A 65 -4.69 1.00 9.10
N TRP A 66 -4.80 0.39 7.93
CA TRP A 66 -4.89 -1.06 7.76
C TRP A 66 -3.66 -1.79 8.32
N ILE A 67 -2.44 -1.27 8.11
CA ILE A 67 -1.21 -1.81 8.74
C ILE A 67 -1.32 -1.71 10.27
N GLY A 68 -1.73 -0.56 10.80
CA GLY A 68 -1.93 -0.36 12.23
C GLY A 68 -2.93 -1.36 12.83
N GLU A 69 -4.06 -1.58 12.17
CA GLU A 69 -5.08 -2.55 12.60
C GLU A 69 -4.56 -3.99 12.58
N LYS A 70 -3.74 -4.36 11.59
CA LYS A 70 -3.13 -5.70 11.51
C LYS A 70 -2.05 -5.92 12.57
N THR A 71 -1.22 -4.92 12.86
CA THR A 71 -0.18 -5.00 13.89
C THR A 71 -0.76 -5.15 15.30
N VAL A 72 -1.95 -4.60 15.57
CA VAL A 72 -2.60 -4.72 16.88
C VAL A 72 -3.24 -6.10 17.09
N LEU A 73 -3.56 -6.82 16.01
CA LEU A 73 -4.20 -8.13 16.09
C LEU A 73 -3.22 -9.28 16.42
N GLU A 74 -1.91 -9.03 16.39
CA GLU A 74 -0.89 -9.97 16.89
C GLU A 74 -0.60 -9.73 18.38
N LYS A 75 -1.62 -9.83 19.24
CA LYS A 75 -1.45 -9.82 20.70
C LYS A 75 -2.17 -10.97 21.39
#